data_AF-A0A2T4KIV2-F1
#
_entry.id   AF-A0A2T4KIV2-F1
#
_cell.length_a   1.000
_cell.length_b   1.000
_cell.length_c   1.000
_cell.angle_alpha   90.00
_cell.angle_beta   90.00
_cell.angle_gamma   90.00
#
_symmetry.space_group_name_H-M   'P 1'
#
loop_
_entity.id
_entity.type
_entity.pdbx_description
1 polymer ?
#
loop_
_entity_poly.entity_id
_entity_poly.type
_entity_poly.pdbx_seq_one_letter_code
_entity_poly.pdbx_strand_id
1 'polypeptide(L)'
;MKKLAILSIIIICVLTLSSCSNQHHANVKEFEKQLDEAEAKKKSVKTVMDNIHLKQLDQLSKTDTTDKNKKEFKALQKDVNHHLMPAFEAYEKEAKKLPADNQDVKDLKTKYLDNVKQERQSINELKSFIDLCNQSIKANEDILDYTKLFERNRSQVESKIQKASNQNDANQLTSKIENNNKKLKETAQKYLENEHADSKKAINQRIKPLIERQITDLNQTNITDSNVNAARKNAIEMYYNLLNYYDTRETTVNIEKQLSKIDVDKLPKTGKELSEHDNDFYNSFKKLKK
;
A
#
# COMPACT_ATOMS: atom_id res chain seq x y z
N MET A 1 -19.08 76.14 -13.14
CA MET A 1 -19.62 74.94 -12.45
C MET A 1 -19.08 73.61 -12.99
N LYS A 2 -18.83 73.43 -14.30
CA LYS A 2 -18.25 72.17 -14.84
C LYS A 2 -16.84 71.82 -14.31
N LYS A 3 -15.95 72.80 -14.09
CA LYS A 3 -14.59 72.57 -13.55
C LYS A 3 -14.56 72.13 -12.07
N LEU A 4 -15.51 72.60 -11.25
CA LEU A 4 -15.63 72.19 -9.84
C LEU A 4 -16.23 70.78 -9.70
N ALA A 5 -17.20 70.42 -10.56
CA ALA A 5 -17.78 69.07 -10.60
C ALA A 5 -16.77 67.99 -11.01
N ILE A 6 -15.86 68.31 -11.95
CA ILE A 6 -14.76 67.40 -12.36
C ILE A 6 -13.74 67.21 -11.23
N LEU A 7 -13.41 68.27 -10.47
CA LEU A 7 -12.48 68.18 -9.34
C LEU A 7 -13.03 67.30 -8.21
N SER A 8 -14.33 67.38 -7.92
CA SER A 8 -15.00 66.53 -6.92
C SER A 8 -15.07 65.06 -7.32
N ILE A 9 -15.22 64.74 -8.62
CA ILE A 9 -15.19 63.35 -9.10
C ILE A 9 -13.77 62.76 -9.00
N ILE A 10 -12.73 63.55 -9.28
CA ILE A 10 -11.33 63.12 -9.14
C ILE A 10 -10.98 62.84 -7.67
N ILE A 11 -11.42 63.69 -6.73
CA ILE A 11 -11.17 63.48 -5.30
C ILE A 11 -11.87 62.22 -4.78
N ILE A 12 -13.12 61.95 -5.21
CA ILE A 12 -13.85 60.73 -4.84
C ILE A 12 -13.17 59.48 -5.44
N CYS A 13 -12.72 59.53 -6.70
CA CYS A 13 -11.97 58.43 -7.31
C CYS A 13 -10.61 58.18 -6.64
N VAL A 14 -9.89 59.22 -6.20
CA VAL A 14 -8.62 59.04 -5.47
C VAL A 14 -8.87 58.42 -4.09
N LEU A 15 -9.93 58.82 -3.39
CA LEU A 15 -10.28 58.26 -2.07
C LEU A 15 -10.76 56.80 -2.16
N THR A 16 -11.51 56.42 -3.19
CA THR A 16 -11.90 55.02 -3.40
C THR A 16 -10.70 54.15 -3.77
N LEU A 17 -9.77 54.65 -4.61
CA LEU A 17 -8.51 53.98 -4.95
C LEU A 17 -7.60 53.76 -3.73
N SER A 18 -7.51 54.73 -2.82
CA SER A 18 -6.75 54.58 -1.57
C SER A 18 -7.34 53.52 -0.63
N SER A 19 -8.67 53.40 -0.56
CA SER A 19 -9.32 52.36 0.26
C SER A 19 -9.14 50.95 -0.30
N CYS A 20 -9.20 50.80 -1.64
CA CYS A 20 -8.97 49.53 -2.32
C CYS A 20 -7.51 49.05 -2.17
N SER A 21 -6.54 49.98 -2.24
CA SER A 21 -5.12 49.66 -2.02
C SER A 21 -4.83 49.24 -0.57
N ASN A 22 -5.37 49.96 0.43
CA ASN A 22 -5.21 49.58 1.83
C ASN A 22 -5.83 48.21 2.15
N GLN A 23 -7.01 47.92 1.59
CA GLN A 23 -7.68 46.62 1.79
C GLN A 23 -6.92 45.48 1.10
N HIS A 24 -6.37 45.71 -0.10
CA HIS A 24 -5.52 44.72 -0.78
C HIS A 24 -4.27 44.39 0.05
N HIS A 25 -3.54 45.39 0.54
CA HIS A 25 -2.36 45.17 1.39
C HIS A 25 -2.70 44.45 2.71
N ALA A 26 -3.84 44.78 3.34
CA ALA A 26 -4.28 44.11 4.55
C ALA A 26 -4.57 42.62 4.30
N ASN A 27 -5.25 42.29 3.19
CA ASN A 27 -5.56 40.91 2.81
C ASN A 27 -4.30 40.09 2.52
N VAL A 28 -3.32 40.65 1.80
CA VAL A 28 -2.04 39.97 1.52
C VAL A 28 -1.24 39.75 2.81
N LYS A 29 -1.27 40.71 3.75
CA LYS A 29 -0.58 40.59 5.05
C LYS A 29 -1.21 39.53 5.96
N GLU A 30 -2.54 39.43 5.99
CA GLU A 30 -3.20 38.35 6.74
C GLU A 30 -2.93 37.00 6.09
N PHE A 31 -2.92 36.93 4.75
CA PHE A 31 -2.53 35.72 4.04
C PHE A 31 -1.10 35.28 4.39
N GLU A 32 -0.14 36.21 4.41
CA GLU A 32 1.25 35.94 4.80
C GLU A 32 1.34 35.35 6.21
N LYS A 33 0.64 35.95 7.18
CA LYS A 33 0.65 35.48 8.56
C LYS A 33 0.13 34.05 8.70
N GLN A 34 -1.00 33.74 8.03
CA GLN A 34 -1.56 32.39 8.05
C GLN A 34 -0.69 31.39 7.26
N LEU A 35 -0.02 31.86 6.20
CA LEU A 35 0.94 31.07 5.44
C LEU A 35 2.14 30.68 6.29
N ASP A 36 2.67 31.58 7.13
CA ASP A 36 3.77 31.27 8.04
C ASP A 36 3.42 30.12 9.01
N GLU A 37 2.18 30.07 9.50
CA GLU A 37 1.68 28.98 10.34
C GLU A 37 1.66 27.65 9.57
N ALA A 38 1.15 27.66 8.33
CA ALA A 38 1.14 26.48 7.46
C ALA A 38 2.56 26.02 7.10
N GLU A 39 3.47 26.94 6.77
CA GLU A 39 4.86 26.66 6.44
C GLU A 39 5.65 26.12 7.63
N ALA A 40 5.35 26.57 8.85
CA ALA A 40 5.92 25.96 10.06
C ALA A 40 5.52 24.48 10.20
N LYS A 41 4.27 24.13 9.88
CA LYS A 41 3.82 22.73 9.84
C LYS A 41 4.43 21.95 8.68
N LYS A 42 4.55 22.57 7.50
CA LYS A 42 5.24 22.00 6.35
C LYS A 42 6.69 21.65 6.66
N LYS A 43 7.41 22.53 7.36
CA LYS A 43 8.77 22.28 7.84
C LYS A 43 8.83 21.07 8.77
N SER A 44 7.83 20.90 9.66
CA SER A 44 7.73 19.71 10.50
C SER A 44 7.57 18.43 9.67
N VAL A 45 6.75 18.44 8.62
CA VAL A 45 6.63 17.31 7.68
C VAL A 45 7.98 16.97 7.07
N LYS A 46 8.68 17.98 6.54
CA LYS A 46 10.01 17.81 5.92
C LYS A 46 11.01 17.20 6.90
N THR A 47 11.08 17.71 8.12
CA THR A 47 11.95 17.17 9.17
C THR A 47 11.61 15.73 9.54
N VAL A 48 10.33 15.39 9.70
CA VAL A 48 9.91 14.01 9.97
C VAL A 48 10.33 13.11 8.81
N MET A 49 10.07 13.52 7.57
CA MET A 49 10.42 12.77 6.38
C MET A 49 11.93 12.49 6.26
N ASP A 50 12.76 13.52 6.50
CA ASP A 50 14.21 13.39 6.46
C ASP A 50 14.75 12.45 7.56
N ASN A 51 14.04 12.34 8.69
CA ASN A 51 14.40 11.44 9.81
C ASN A 51 13.97 9.98 9.60
N ILE A 52 13.00 9.69 8.72
CA ILE A 52 12.51 8.32 8.47
C ILE A 52 13.50 7.52 7.59
N HIS A 53 14.59 8.15 7.12
CA HIS A 53 15.64 7.50 6.31
C HIS A 53 15.11 6.75 5.07
N LEU A 54 14.08 7.32 4.41
CA LEU A 54 13.39 6.72 3.26
C LEU A 54 14.29 6.37 2.07
N LYS A 55 15.51 6.93 1.98
CA LYS A 55 16.52 6.53 0.98
C LYS A 55 16.91 5.05 1.06
N GLN A 56 16.68 4.40 2.20
CA GLN A 56 16.88 2.96 2.34
C GLN A 56 15.92 2.14 1.46
N LEU A 57 14.79 2.70 1.00
CA LEU A 57 13.85 2.03 0.11
C LEU A 57 14.49 1.58 -1.22
N ASP A 58 15.47 2.32 -1.74
CA ASP A 58 16.12 1.97 -3.00
C ASP A 58 16.95 0.68 -2.88
N GLN A 59 17.52 0.44 -1.70
CA GLN A 59 18.29 -0.78 -1.39
C GLN A 59 17.36 -1.91 -0.97
N LEU A 60 16.39 -1.61 -0.11
CA LEU A 60 15.45 -2.58 0.44
C LEU A 60 14.52 -3.17 -0.63
N SER A 61 14.18 -2.39 -1.66
CA SER A 61 13.33 -2.86 -2.77
C SER A 61 14.06 -3.76 -3.78
N LYS A 62 15.41 -3.76 -3.76
CA LYS A 62 16.27 -4.46 -4.75
C LYS A 62 17.03 -5.64 -4.16
N THR A 63 16.89 -5.92 -2.87
CA THR A 63 17.62 -6.97 -2.17
C THR A 63 16.69 -8.08 -1.71
N ASP A 64 17.25 -9.29 -1.57
CA ASP A 64 16.50 -10.44 -1.06
C ASP A 64 15.88 -10.13 0.31
N THR A 65 14.71 -10.70 0.57
CA THR A 65 14.02 -10.49 1.86
C THR A 65 14.76 -11.25 2.97
N THR A 66 15.50 -10.52 3.80
CA THR A 66 16.13 -11.02 5.03
C THR A 66 15.34 -10.61 6.28
N ASP A 67 15.60 -11.27 7.41
CA ASP A 67 15.04 -10.86 8.72
C ASP A 67 15.35 -9.41 9.08
N LYS A 68 16.51 -8.91 8.63
CA LYS A 68 16.91 -7.51 8.78
C LYS A 68 16.01 -6.60 7.94
N ASN A 69 15.89 -6.87 6.64
CA ASN A 69 15.07 -6.08 5.72
C ASN A 69 13.59 -6.06 6.17
N LYS A 70 13.07 -7.17 6.68
CA LYS A 70 11.74 -7.25 7.29
C LYS A 70 11.55 -6.28 8.45
N LYS A 71 12.51 -6.23 9.37
CA LYS A 71 12.45 -5.30 10.52
C LYS A 71 12.49 -3.85 10.06
N GLU A 72 13.31 -3.54 9.06
CA GLU A 72 13.42 -2.20 8.49
C GLU A 72 12.12 -1.77 7.80
N PHE A 73 11.51 -2.60 6.94
CA PHE A 73 10.21 -2.29 6.34
C PHE A 73 9.09 -2.09 7.37
N LYS A 74 9.09 -2.87 8.46
CA LYS A 74 8.12 -2.66 9.55
C LYS A 74 8.34 -1.35 10.30
N ALA A 75 9.60 -0.98 10.53
CA ALA A 75 9.94 0.31 11.13
C ALA A 75 9.48 1.47 10.24
N LEU A 76 9.79 1.42 8.94
CA LEU A 76 9.34 2.42 7.96
C LEU A 76 7.82 2.55 7.93
N GLN A 77 7.09 1.43 7.92
CA GLN A 77 5.61 1.45 7.99
C GLN A 77 5.11 2.14 9.25
N LYS A 78 5.72 1.81 10.40
CA LYS A 78 5.36 2.41 11.68
C LYS A 78 5.61 3.92 11.66
N ASP A 79 6.77 4.35 11.18
CA ASP A 79 7.14 5.77 11.19
C ASP A 79 6.30 6.58 10.22
N VAL A 80 6.00 6.04 9.03
CA VAL A 80 5.08 6.68 8.09
C VAL A 80 3.68 6.83 8.71
N ASN A 81 3.14 5.77 9.31
CA ASN A 81 1.78 5.77 9.85
C ASN A 81 1.64 6.62 11.12
N HIS A 82 2.63 6.62 12.01
CA HIS A 82 2.52 7.27 13.32
C HIS A 82 3.19 8.64 13.39
N HIS A 83 4.06 8.98 12.44
CA HIS A 83 4.79 10.26 12.44
C HIS A 83 4.53 11.08 11.18
N LEU A 84 4.79 10.54 9.98
CA LEU A 84 4.66 11.33 8.75
C LEU A 84 3.20 11.69 8.43
N MET A 85 2.30 10.70 8.47
CA MET A 85 0.89 10.91 8.15
C MET A 85 0.22 11.92 9.10
N PRO A 86 0.37 11.83 10.44
CA PRO A 86 -0.18 12.84 11.35
C PRO A 86 0.45 14.23 11.18
N ALA A 87 1.77 14.30 10.94
CA ALA A 87 2.42 15.60 10.68
C ALA A 87 1.86 16.25 9.41
N PHE A 88 1.60 15.45 8.37
CA PHE A 88 1.01 15.94 7.13
C PHE A 88 -0.45 16.37 7.32
N GLU A 89 -1.24 15.64 8.09
CA GLU A 89 -2.63 16.02 8.39
C GLU A 89 -2.72 17.34 9.15
N ALA A 90 -1.78 17.58 10.07
CA ALA A 90 -1.68 18.86 10.77
C ALA A 90 -1.33 20.01 9.81
N TYR A 91 -0.40 19.79 8.88
CA TYR A 91 -0.06 20.75 7.83
C TYR A 91 -1.24 21.03 6.89
N GLU A 92 -1.90 19.99 6.39
CA GLU A 92 -3.06 20.12 5.50
C GLU A 92 -4.21 20.88 6.18
N LYS A 93 -4.45 20.63 7.47
CA LYS A 93 -5.46 21.36 8.26
C LYS A 93 -5.13 22.85 8.36
N GLU A 94 -3.86 23.19 8.55
CA GLU A 94 -3.42 24.59 8.64
C GLU A 94 -3.50 25.29 7.28
N ALA A 95 -3.03 24.64 6.21
CA ALA A 95 -3.10 25.13 4.84
C ALA A 95 -4.54 25.49 4.42
N LYS A 96 -5.53 24.71 4.86
CA LYS A 96 -6.96 24.97 4.57
C LYS A 96 -7.49 26.26 5.20
N LYS A 97 -6.85 26.78 6.25
CA LYS A 97 -7.24 28.03 6.94
C LYS A 97 -6.80 29.30 6.22
N LEU A 98 -5.94 29.21 5.21
CA LEU A 98 -5.51 30.37 4.42
C LEU A 98 -6.71 31.24 3.99
N PRO A 99 -6.63 32.58 4.08
CA PRO A 99 -7.74 33.45 3.76
C PRO A 99 -8.05 33.45 2.26
N ALA A 100 -9.26 33.86 1.90
CA ALA A 100 -9.75 33.93 0.53
C ALA A 100 -10.64 35.17 0.31
N ASP A 101 -10.27 36.28 0.96
CA ASP A 101 -11.11 37.48 1.11
C ASP A 101 -11.23 38.32 -0.17
N ASN A 102 -10.34 38.11 -1.14
CA ASN A 102 -10.41 38.69 -2.48
C ASN A 102 -9.88 37.70 -3.53
N GLN A 103 -10.01 38.05 -4.80
CA GLN A 103 -9.64 37.17 -5.91
C GLN A 103 -8.14 36.82 -5.92
N ASP A 104 -7.24 37.77 -5.63
CA ASP A 104 -5.79 37.53 -5.64
C ASP A 104 -5.37 36.51 -4.57
N VAL A 105 -5.83 36.68 -3.32
CA VAL A 105 -5.52 35.74 -2.23
C VAL A 105 -6.26 34.40 -2.39
N LYS A 106 -7.42 34.38 -3.04
CA LYS A 106 -8.14 33.16 -3.41
C LYS A 106 -7.38 32.33 -4.45
N ASP A 107 -6.80 33.00 -5.46
CA ASP A 107 -5.98 32.33 -6.47
C ASP A 107 -4.69 31.78 -5.85
N LEU A 108 -4.04 32.53 -4.95
CA LEU A 108 -2.90 32.05 -4.16
C LEU A 108 -3.25 30.83 -3.30
N LYS A 109 -4.37 30.89 -2.56
CA LYS A 109 -4.85 29.76 -1.76
C LYS A 109 -5.04 28.52 -2.61
N THR A 110 -5.65 28.67 -3.78
CA THR A 110 -5.91 27.55 -4.71
C THR A 110 -4.60 26.89 -5.13
N LYS A 111 -3.62 27.68 -5.60
CA LYS A 111 -2.30 27.17 -5.97
C LYS A 111 -1.59 26.47 -4.81
N TYR A 112 -1.66 27.03 -3.60
CA TYR A 112 -1.06 26.40 -2.42
C TYR A 112 -1.71 25.05 -2.09
N LEU A 113 -3.05 25.01 -2.10
CA LEU A 113 -3.80 23.78 -1.82
C LEU A 113 -3.61 22.71 -2.90
N ASP A 114 -3.38 23.11 -4.16
CA ASP A 114 -3.01 22.18 -5.22
C ASP A 114 -1.65 21.51 -4.94
N ASN A 115 -0.65 22.26 -4.44
CA ASN A 115 0.62 21.68 -3.99
C ASN A 115 0.40 20.72 -2.81
N VAL A 116 -0.35 21.14 -1.78
CA VAL A 116 -0.68 20.29 -0.63
C VAL A 116 -1.35 18.98 -1.09
N LYS A 117 -2.24 19.05 -2.08
CA LYS A 117 -2.91 17.87 -2.64
C LYS A 117 -1.93 16.94 -3.35
N GLN A 118 -1.01 17.49 -4.14
CA GLN A 118 0.05 16.70 -4.80
C GLN A 118 0.96 16.04 -3.75
N GLU A 119 1.39 16.78 -2.75
CA GLU A 119 2.21 16.27 -1.63
C GLU A 119 1.49 15.13 -0.88
N ARG A 120 0.17 15.27 -0.63
CA ARG A 120 -0.65 14.20 -0.02
C ARG A 120 -0.67 12.95 -0.88
N GLN A 121 -0.82 13.11 -2.20
CA GLN A 121 -0.83 11.99 -3.13
C GLN A 121 0.51 11.25 -3.10
N SER A 122 1.64 11.96 -3.14
CA SER A 122 2.97 11.36 -3.08
C SER A 122 3.23 10.62 -1.77
N ILE A 123 2.80 11.17 -0.62
CA ILE A 123 2.92 10.49 0.68
C ILE A 123 2.03 9.24 0.74
N ASN A 124 0.82 9.30 0.20
CA ASN A 124 -0.07 8.13 0.13
C ASN A 124 0.51 7.03 -0.76
N GLU A 125 1.15 7.38 -1.87
CA GLU A 125 1.81 6.43 -2.76
C GLU A 125 3.02 5.79 -2.08
N LEU A 126 3.84 6.58 -1.38
CA LEU A 126 4.93 6.11 -0.54
C LEU A 126 4.45 5.12 0.54
N LYS A 127 3.39 5.49 1.27
CA LYS A 127 2.77 4.63 2.27
C LYS A 127 2.28 3.32 1.64
N SER A 128 1.59 3.41 0.50
CA SER A 128 1.06 2.24 -0.21
C SER A 128 2.19 1.30 -0.65
N PHE A 129 3.30 1.84 -1.15
CA PHE A 129 4.48 1.05 -1.49
C PHE A 129 5.02 0.27 -0.28
N ILE A 130 5.27 0.96 0.84
CA ILE A 130 5.79 0.34 2.07
C ILE A 130 4.82 -0.72 2.63
N ASP A 131 3.52 -0.44 2.59
CA ASP A 131 2.49 -1.38 3.02
C ASP A 131 2.48 -2.64 2.15
N LEU A 132 2.61 -2.49 0.83
CA LEU A 132 2.67 -3.60 -0.11
C LEU A 132 3.94 -4.43 0.06
N CYS A 133 5.09 -3.81 0.32
CA CYS A 133 6.33 -4.52 0.65
C CYS A 133 6.14 -5.38 1.91
N ASN A 134 5.58 -4.83 2.98
CA ASN A 134 5.32 -5.59 4.21
C ASN A 134 4.31 -6.74 3.99
N GLN A 135 3.27 -6.51 3.19
CA GLN A 135 2.31 -7.55 2.82
C GLN A 135 2.96 -8.67 2.01
N SER A 136 3.82 -8.33 1.05
CA SER A 136 4.58 -9.30 0.25
C SER A 136 5.47 -10.19 1.13
N ILE A 137 6.22 -9.56 2.04
CA ILE A 137 7.07 -10.27 3.02
C ILE A 137 6.23 -11.23 3.85
N LYS A 138 5.10 -10.78 4.40
CA LYS A 138 4.23 -11.62 5.23
C LYS A 138 3.63 -12.79 4.43
N ALA A 139 3.15 -12.54 3.21
CA ALA A 139 2.60 -13.58 2.36
C ALA A 139 3.65 -14.67 2.03
N ASN A 140 4.90 -14.28 1.81
CA ASN A 140 5.98 -15.23 1.58
C ASN A 140 6.31 -16.06 2.84
N GLU A 141 6.25 -15.46 4.03
CA GLU A 141 6.38 -16.21 5.29
C GLU A 141 5.25 -17.22 5.49
N ASP A 142 4.02 -16.82 5.20
CA ASP A 142 2.85 -17.68 5.30
C ASP A 142 2.97 -18.88 4.33
N ILE A 143 3.43 -18.63 3.09
CA ILE A 143 3.74 -19.71 2.12
C ILE A 143 4.74 -20.71 2.69
N LEU A 144 5.83 -20.24 3.31
CA LEU A 144 6.84 -21.10 3.91
C LEU A 144 6.27 -21.90 5.08
N ASP A 145 5.44 -21.28 5.92
CA ASP A 145 4.83 -21.94 7.07
C ASP A 145 3.81 -23.00 6.63
N TYR A 146 2.98 -22.73 5.62
CA TYR A 146 2.09 -23.74 5.04
C TYR A 146 2.86 -24.91 4.42
N THR A 147 4.02 -24.63 3.81
CA THR A 147 4.90 -25.68 3.27
C THR A 147 5.45 -26.57 4.39
N LYS A 148 5.91 -25.99 5.50
CA LYS A 148 6.36 -26.76 6.68
C LYS A 148 5.24 -27.60 7.28
N LEU A 149 4.03 -27.04 7.38
CA LEU A 149 2.86 -27.76 7.90
C LEU A 149 2.45 -28.91 6.97
N PHE A 150 2.49 -28.69 5.66
CA PHE A 150 2.27 -29.72 4.65
C PHE A 150 3.27 -30.88 4.84
N GLU A 151 4.56 -30.60 4.91
CA GLU A 151 5.61 -31.62 5.07
C GLU A 151 5.50 -32.38 6.39
N ARG A 152 5.18 -31.67 7.48
CA ARG A 152 4.90 -32.30 8.78
C ARG A 152 3.73 -33.28 8.68
N ASN A 153 2.63 -32.86 8.06
CA ASN A 153 1.46 -33.73 7.89
C ASN A 153 1.76 -34.91 6.97
N ARG A 154 2.48 -34.70 5.86
CA ARG A 154 2.94 -35.77 4.96
C ARG A 154 3.74 -36.82 5.72
N SER A 155 4.73 -36.41 6.52
CA SER A 155 5.52 -37.34 7.33
C SER A 155 4.65 -38.13 8.33
N GLN A 156 3.64 -37.49 8.92
CA GLN A 156 2.69 -38.18 9.80
C GLN A 156 1.80 -39.17 9.04
N VAL A 157 1.34 -38.85 7.83
CA VAL A 157 0.60 -39.77 6.96
C VAL A 157 1.45 -41.03 6.71
N GLU A 158 2.70 -40.84 6.25
CA GLU A 158 3.62 -41.94 5.94
C GLU A 158 3.88 -42.82 7.16
N SER A 159 4.21 -42.22 8.31
CA SER A 159 4.47 -42.95 9.55
C SER A 159 3.24 -43.74 10.04
N LYS A 160 2.03 -43.22 9.83
CA LYS A 160 0.79 -43.88 10.25
C LYS A 160 0.40 -45.01 9.30
N ILE A 161 0.59 -44.83 7.99
CA ILE A 161 0.38 -45.90 7.00
C ILE A 161 1.34 -47.07 7.25
N GLN A 162 2.60 -46.81 7.58
CA GLN A 162 3.58 -47.86 7.92
C GLN A 162 3.18 -48.70 9.16
N LYS A 163 2.34 -48.15 10.05
CA LYS A 163 1.85 -48.81 11.26
C LYS A 163 0.47 -49.45 11.06
N ALA A 164 -0.02 -49.52 9.84
CA ALA A 164 -1.33 -50.10 9.53
C ALA A 164 -1.35 -51.60 9.80
N SER A 165 -2.39 -52.06 10.49
CA SER A 165 -2.71 -53.47 10.65
C SER A 165 -3.57 -53.98 9.50
N ASN A 166 -4.42 -53.12 8.92
CA ASN A 166 -5.19 -53.41 7.71
C ASN A 166 -4.49 -52.85 6.46
N GLN A 167 -3.89 -53.74 5.67
CA GLN A 167 -3.18 -53.37 4.44
C GLN A 167 -4.12 -52.93 3.31
N ASN A 168 -5.37 -53.40 3.28
CA ASN A 168 -6.33 -52.94 2.27
C ASN A 168 -6.68 -51.47 2.47
N ASP A 169 -6.95 -51.07 3.72
CA ASP A 169 -7.21 -49.68 4.08
C ASP A 169 -5.98 -48.80 3.75
N ALA A 170 -4.78 -49.27 4.08
CA ALA A 170 -3.52 -48.59 3.80
C ALA A 170 -3.30 -48.37 2.29
N ASN A 171 -3.48 -49.41 1.49
CA ASN A 171 -3.35 -49.35 0.04
C ASN A 171 -4.40 -48.42 -0.58
N GLN A 172 -5.66 -48.52 -0.14
CA GLN A 172 -6.75 -47.66 -0.63
C GLN A 172 -6.46 -46.18 -0.40
N LEU A 173 -6.03 -45.81 0.82
CA LEU A 173 -5.68 -44.42 1.14
C LEU A 173 -4.47 -43.96 0.32
N THR A 174 -3.44 -44.80 0.21
CA THR A 174 -2.19 -44.48 -0.51
C THR A 174 -2.48 -44.18 -1.98
N SER A 175 -3.19 -45.07 -2.68
CA SER A 175 -3.55 -44.87 -4.09
C SER A 175 -4.42 -43.63 -4.32
N LYS A 176 -5.31 -43.28 -3.38
CA LYS A 176 -6.08 -42.03 -3.45
C LYS A 176 -5.18 -40.81 -3.38
N ILE A 177 -4.27 -40.76 -2.41
CA ILE A 177 -3.33 -39.64 -2.23
C ILE A 177 -2.41 -39.50 -3.45
N GLU A 178 -1.85 -40.60 -3.97
CA GLU A 178 -1.00 -40.60 -5.16
C GLU A 178 -1.73 -40.09 -6.40
N ASN A 179 -2.96 -40.58 -6.64
CA ASN A 179 -3.79 -40.11 -7.74
C ASN A 179 -4.13 -38.62 -7.61
N ASN A 180 -4.44 -38.17 -6.39
CA ASN A 180 -4.73 -36.77 -6.11
C ASN A 180 -3.51 -35.89 -6.41
N ASN A 181 -2.32 -36.30 -5.98
CA ASN A 181 -1.07 -35.60 -6.23
C ASN A 181 -0.74 -35.55 -7.73
N LYS A 182 -0.94 -36.65 -8.45
CA LYS A 182 -0.77 -36.71 -9.91
C LYS A 182 -1.69 -35.70 -10.61
N LYS A 183 -2.99 -35.70 -10.29
CA LYS A 183 -3.97 -34.76 -10.87
C LYS A 183 -3.64 -33.31 -10.56
N LEU A 184 -3.21 -33.02 -9.33
CA LEU A 184 -2.80 -31.67 -8.94
C LEU A 184 -1.58 -31.22 -9.74
N LYS A 185 -0.55 -32.06 -9.85
CA LYS A 185 0.65 -31.77 -10.64
C LYS A 185 0.30 -31.49 -12.09
N GLU A 186 -0.47 -32.37 -12.73
CA GLU A 186 -0.89 -32.20 -14.13
C GLU A 186 -1.71 -30.92 -14.33
N THR A 187 -2.61 -30.59 -13.39
CA THR A 187 -3.43 -29.37 -13.44
C THR A 187 -2.56 -28.13 -13.25
N ALA A 188 -1.63 -28.13 -12.30
CA ALA A 188 -0.71 -27.03 -12.07
C ALA A 188 0.20 -26.79 -13.29
N GLN A 189 0.81 -27.85 -13.84
CA GLN A 189 1.64 -27.76 -15.05
C GLN A 189 0.86 -27.17 -16.23
N LYS A 190 -0.40 -27.62 -16.43
CA LYS A 190 -1.21 -27.15 -17.55
C LYS A 190 -1.66 -25.70 -17.43
N TYR A 191 -1.96 -25.23 -16.22
CA TYR A 191 -2.65 -23.95 -16.01
C TYR A 191 -1.86 -22.87 -15.26
N LEU A 192 -0.75 -23.22 -14.60
CA LEU A 192 0.09 -22.26 -13.85
C LEU A 192 1.48 -22.09 -14.45
N GLU A 193 2.03 -23.10 -15.12
CA GLU A 193 3.38 -23.05 -15.72
C GLU A 193 3.37 -22.50 -17.16
N ASN A 194 2.21 -22.12 -17.69
CA ASN A 194 2.09 -21.49 -19.00
C ASN A 194 2.25 -19.96 -18.85
N GLU A 195 3.24 -19.38 -19.54
CA GLU A 195 3.58 -17.94 -19.47
C GLU A 195 2.42 -17.00 -19.83
N HIS A 196 1.40 -17.48 -20.55
CA HIS A 196 0.21 -16.70 -20.93
C HIS A 196 -1.01 -16.96 -20.03
N ALA A 197 -0.89 -17.84 -19.04
CA ALA A 197 -2.00 -18.17 -18.17
C ALA A 197 -2.24 -17.06 -17.13
N ASP A 198 -3.50 -16.69 -16.94
CA ASP A 198 -3.92 -15.91 -15.78
C ASP A 198 -3.86 -16.80 -14.53
N SER A 199 -2.71 -16.76 -13.84
CA SER A 199 -2.45 -17.57 -12.64
C SER A 199 -3.53 -17.41 -11.58
N LYS A 200 -4.10 -16.21 -11.41
CA LYS A 200 -5.19 -15.96 -10.45
C LYS A 200 -6.44 -16.73 -10.86
N LYS A 201 -6.82 -16.64 -12.13
CA LYS A 201 -7.97 -17.36 -12.66
C LYS A 201 -7.76 -18.87 -12.59
N ALA A 202 -6.57 -19.35 -12.93
CA ALA A 202 -6.21 -20.77 -12.86
C ALA A 202 -6.30 -21.32 -11.42
N ILE A 203 -5.74 -20.58 -10.45
CA ILE A 203 -5.83 -20.94 -9.02
C ILE A 203 -7.29 -21.10 -8.59
N ASN A 204 -8.12 -20.08 -8.83
CA ASN A 204 -9.51 -20.06 -8.36
C ASN A 204 -10.44 -21.04 -9.09
N GLN A 205 -10.25 -21.25 -10.39
CA GLN A 205 -11.21 -22.03 -11.20
C GLN A 205 -10.79 -23.48 -11.40
N ARG A 206 -9.51 -23.81 -11.20
CA ARG A 206 -8.97 -25.14 -11.50
C ARG A 206 -8.34 -25.80 -10.28
N ILE A 207 -7.47 -25.08 -9.56
CA ILE A 207 -6.67 -25.66 -8.48
C ILE A 207 -7.49 -25.81 -7.20
N LYS A 208 -8.02 -24.71 -6.65
CA LYS A 208 -8.80 -24.76 -5.39
C LYS A 208 -9.98 -25.73 -5.47
N PRO A 209 -10.82 -25.71 -6.54
CA PRO A 209 -11.93 -26.65 -6.65
C PRO A 209 -11.49 -28.11 -6.76
N LEU A 210 -10.30 -28.37 -7.32
CA LEU A 210 -9.74 -29.73 -7.35
C LEU A 210 -9.34 -30.18 -5.95
N ILE A 211 -8.64 -29.34 -5.19
CA ILE A 211 -8.24 -29.62 -3.80
C ILE A 211 -9.48 -29.85 -2.92
N GLU A 212 -10.51 -29.01 -3.02
CA GLU A 212 -11.76 -29.15 -2.26
C GLU A 212 -12.47 -30.49 -2.53
N ARG A 213 -12.51 -30.93 -3.80
CA ARG A 213 -13.04 -32.24 -4.17
C ARG A 213 -12.21 -33.38 -3.58
N GLN A 214 -10.89 -33.24 -3.56
CA GLN A 214 -9.99 -34.24 -2.98
C GLN A 214 -10.15 -34.34 -1.46
N ILE A 215 -10.31 -33.21 -0.77
CA ILE A 215 -10.66 -33.18 0.66
C ILE A 215 -11.99 -33.90 0.90
N THR A 216 -13.01 -33.63 0.08
CA THR A 216 -14.32 -34.27 0.19
C THR A 216 -14.23 -35.78 -0.01
N ASP A 217 -13.53 -36.24 -1.04
CA ASP A 217 -13.32 -37.67 -1.33
C ASP A 217 -12.57 -38.39 -0.19
N LEU A 218 -11.52 -37.76 0.37
CA LEU A 218 -10.82 -38.30 1.54
C LEU A 218 -11.72 -38.35 2.78
N ASN A 219 -12.55 -37.33 3.01
CA ASN A 219 -13.51 -37.32 4.11
C ASN A 219 -14.54 -38.45 4.01
N GLN A 220 -14.94 -38.82 2.79
CA GLN A 220 -15.90 -39.89 2.50
C GLN A 220 -15.25 -41.29 2.42
N THR A 221 -13.92 -41.37 2.50
CA THR A 221 -13.23 -42.67 2.45
C THR A 221 -13.42 -43.42 3.76
N ASN A 222 -14.11 -44.56 3.69
CA ASN A 222 -14.32 -45.46 4.82
C ASN A 222 -13.02 -46.19 5.16
N ILE A 223 -12.52 -45.98 6.38
CA ILE A 223 -11.32 -46.61 6.92
C ILE A 223 -11.63 -47.19 8.29
N THR A 224 -11.32 -48.46 8.48
CA THR A 224 -11.56 -49.21 9.71
C THR A 224 -10.33 -49.21 10.63
N ASP A 225 -9.12 -49.20 10.04
CA ASP A 225 -7.88 -49.18 10.80
C ASP A 225 -7.63 -47.81 11.45
N SER A 226 -7.37 -47.81 12.76
CA SER A 226 -7.20 -46.58 13.54
C SER A 226 -5.97 -45.76 13.11
N ASN A 227 -4.86 -46.41 12.74
CA ASN A 227 -3.67 -45.73 12.25
C ASN A 227 -3.92 -45.16 10.85
N VAL A 228 -4.55 -45.92 9.96
CA VAL A 228 -4.89 -45.43 8.62
C VAL A 228 -5.92 -44.30 8.69
N ASN A 229 -6.89 -44.34 9.61
CA ASN A 229 -7.85 -43.25 9.78
C ASN A 229 -7.17 -41.98 10.33
N ALA A 230 -6.18 -42.12 11.21
CA ALA A 230 -5.35 -40.99 11.62
C ALA A 230 -4.53 -40.43 10.45
N ALA A 231 -3.97 -41.30 9.59
CA ALA A 231 -3.29 -40.90 8.36
C ALA A 231 -4.24 -40.12 7.44
N ARG A 232 -5.47 -40.60 7.25
CA ARG A 232 -6.51 -39.93 6.46
C ARG A 232 -6.81 -38.51 6.97
N LYS A 233 -6.94 -38.33 8.28
CA LYS A 233 -7.11 -37.00 8.91
C LYS A 233 -5.91 -36.09 8.62
N ASN A 234 -4.69 -36.59 8.78
CA ASN A 234 -3.49 -35.81 8.46
C ASN A 234 -3.39 -35.48 6.97
N ALA A 235 -3.83 -36.37 6.09
CA ALA A 235 -3.90 -36.09 4.65
C ALA A 235 -4.92 -34.96 4.34
N ILE A 236 -6.07 -34.95 5.00
CA ILE A 236 -7.04 -33.86 4.89
C ILE A 236 -6.42 -32.52 5.31
N GLU A 237 -5.75 -32.47 6.47
CA GLU A 237 -5.01 -31.28 6.93
C GLU A 237 -3.90 -30.87 5.96
N MET A 238 -3.21 -31.83 5.35
CA MET A 238 -2.22 -31.58 4.30
C MET A 238 -2.86 -30.86 3.09
N TYR A 239 -4.05 -31.27 2.65
CA TYR A 239 -4.76 -30.59 1.56
C TYR A 239 -5.34 -29.21 1.97
N TYR A 240 -5.76 -29.02 3.22
CA TYR A 240 -6.14 -27.68 3.71
C TYR A 240 -4.93 -26.72 3.73
N ASN A 241 -3.75 -27.18 4.14
CA ASN A 241 -2.53 -26.39 4.05
C ASN A 241 -2.19 -26.03 2.59
N LEU A 242 -2.43 -26.96 1.66
CA LEU A 242 -2.25 -26.69 0.23
C LEU A 242 -3.26 -25.65 -0.29
N LEU A 243 -4.50 -25.67 0.19
CA LEU A 243 -5.50 -24.65 -0.14
C LEU A 243 -5.04 -23.26 0.32
N ASN A 244 -4.63 -23.15 1.59
CA ASN A 244 -4.10 -21.91 2.16
C ASN A 244 -2.86 -21.41 1.39
N TYR A 245 -1.96 -22.31 0.99
CA TYR A 245 -0.82 -21.99 0.15
C TYR A 245 -1.26 -21.31 -1.16
N TYR A 246 -2.26 -21.85 -1.85
CA TYR A 246 -2.75 -21.27 -3.11
C TYR A 246 -3.57 -19.99 -2.91
N ASP A 247 -4.31 -19.83 -1.81
CA ASP A 247 -4.94 -18.57 -1.42
C ASP A 247 -3.90 -17.46 -1.23
N THR A 248 -2.82 -17.77 -0.50
CA THR A 248 -1.72 -16.82 -0.31
C THR A 248 -0.95 -16.56 -1.60
N ARG A 249 -0.73 -17.56 -2.45
CA ARG A 249 -0.07 -17.36 -3.76
C ARG A 249 -0.86 -16.41 -4.66
N GLU A 250 -2.18 -16.51 -4.66
CA GLU A 250 -3.06 -15.55 -5.36
C GLU A 250 -2.88 -14.13 -4.80
N THR A 251 -2.80 -14.00 -3.48
CA THR A 251 -2.57 -12.72 -2.80
C THR A 251 -1.23 -12.12 -3.23
N THR A 252 -0.16 -12.92 -3.26
CA THR A 252 1.17 -12.48 -3.73
C THR A 252 1.13 -11.97 -5.17
N VAL A 253 0.44 -12.66 -6.08
CA VAL A 253 0.29 -12.20 -7.49
C VAL A 253 -0.40 -10.83 -7.56
N ASN A 254 -1.40 -10.58 -6.71
CA ASN A 254 -2.07 -9.28 -6.67
C ASN A 254 -1.16 -8.17 -6.11
N ILE A 255 -0.39 -8.49 -5.06
CA ILE A 255 0.58 -7.55 -4.47
C ILE A 255 1.66 -7.20 -5.50
N GLU A 256 2.24 -8.19 -6.20
CA GLU A 256 3.23 -8.00 -7.27
C GLU A 256 2.69 -7.07 -8.38
N LYS A 257 1.44 -7.28 -8.80
CA LYS A 257 0.76 -6.43 -9.79
C LYS A 257 0.53 -4.99 -9.31
N GLN A 258 0.35 -4.79 -8.00
CA GLN A 258 0.19 -3.45 -7.43
C GLN A 258 1.55 -2.76 -7.28
N LEU A 259 2.57 -3.48 -6.80
CA LEU A 259 3.94 -2.98 -6.71
C LEU A 259 4.50 -2.57 -8.07
N SER A 260 4.25 -3.34 -9.13
CA SER A 260 4.74 -3.02 -10.49
C SER A 260 4.17 -1.75 -11.11
N LYS A 261 3.11 -1.19 -10.52
CA LYS A 261 2.52 0.09 -10.95
C LYS A 261 3.14 1.30 -10.25
N ILE A 262 3.89 1.09 -9.18
CA ILE A 262 4.51 2.15 -8.41
C ILE A 262 5.94 2.32 -8.89
N ASP A 263 6.26 3.53 -9.36
CA ASP A 263 7.61 3.92 -9.74
C ASP A 263 8.37 4.34 -8.49
N VAL A 264 9.09 3.39 -7.88
CA VAL A 264 9.81 3.62 -6.62
C VAL A 264 10.80 4.78 -6.73
N ASP A 265 11.41 4.99 -7.89
CA ASP A 265 12.41 6.05 -8.12
C ASP A 265 11.77 7.45 -8.08
N LYS A 266 10.47 7.56 -8.35
CA LYS A 266 9.69 8.82 -8.28
C LYS A 266 9.07 9.13 -6.92
N LEU A 267 9.05 8.17 -5.99
CA LEU A 267 8.55 8.44 -4.64
C LEU A 267 9.42 9.50 -3.96
N PRO A 268 8.89 10.43 -3.16
CA PRO A 268 9.73 11.36 -2.44
C PRO A 268 10.42 10.65 -1.27
N LYS A 269 11.73 10.83 -1.10
CA LYS A 269 12.55 10.29 0.00
C LYS A 269 13.05 11.37 0.96
N THR A 270 12.91 12.64 0.58
CA THR A 270 13.30 13.78 1.43
C THR A 270 12.20 14.84 1.44
N GLY A 271 12.20 15.68 2.47
CA GLY A 271 11.31 16.83 2.54
C GLY A 271 11.53 17.84 1.40
N LYS A 272 12.73 17.85 0.81
CA LYS A 272 13.03 18.67 -0.38
C LYS A 272 12.32 18.13 -1.61
N GLU A 273 12.41 16.82 -1.86
CA GLU A 273 11.75 16.16 -2.99
C GLU A 273 10.23 16.27 -2.91
N LEU A 274 9.66 16.21 -1.70
CA LEU A 274 8.22 16.38 -1.50
C LEU A 274 7.69 17.72 -2.04
N SER A 275 8.48 18.79 -1.95
CA SER A 275 8.05 20.15 -2.25
C SER A 275 8.67 20.74 -3.53
N GLU A 276 9.11 19.90 -4.46
CA GLU A 276 9.81 20.35 -5.67
C GLU A 276 8.94 21.22 -6.60
N HIS A 277 7.61 21.08 -6.52
CA HIS A 277 6.66 21.82 -7.35
C HIS A 277 6.17 23.14 -6.74
N ASP A 278 6.66 23.52 -5.56
CA ASP A 278 6.17 24.72 -4.87
C ASP A 278 6.50 26.06 -5.54
N ASN A 279 7.45 26.07 -6.48
CA ASN A 279 8.03 27.29 -7.03
C ASN A 279 7.00 28.21 -7.69
N ASP A 280 5.96 27.68 -8.36
CA ASP A 280 4.94 28.53 -9.00
C ASP A 280 4.13 29.33 -7.97
N PHE A 281 3.78 28.70 -6.84
CA PHE A 281 3.11 29.37 -5.74
C PHE A 281 3.97 30.50 -5.18
N TYR A 282 5.24 30.21 -4.82
CA TYR A 282 6.12 31.21 -4.24
C TYR A 282 6.42 32.38 -5.19
N ASN A 283 6.54 32.11 -6.48
CA ASN A 283 6.69 33.14 -7.50
C ASN A 283 5.43 34.03 -7.61
N SER A 284 4.24 33.43 -7.53
CA SER A 284 2.96 34.15 -7.55
C SER A 284 2.79 35.01 -6.29
N PHE A 285 3.10 34.46 -5.11
CA PHE A 285 3.03 35.17 -3.85
C PHE A 285 3.98 36.37 -3.82
N LYS A 286 5.23 36.20 -4.28
CA LYS A 286 6.22 37.29 -4.36
C LYS A 286 5.76 38.44 -5.27
N LYS A 287 4.96 38.18 -6.31
CA LYS A 287 4.42 39.24 -7.19
C LYS A 287 3.37 40.08 -6.50
N LEU A 288 2.54 39.48 -5.64
CA LEU A 288 1.46 40.18 -4.91
C LEU A 288 1.96 40.97 -3.69
N LYS A 289 3.19 40.73 -3.25
CA LYS A 289 3.84 41.54 -2.19
C LYS A 289 4.52 42.80 -2.71
N LYS A 290 4.63 42.98 -4.03
CA LYS A 290 5.26 44.15 -4.67
C LYS A 290 4.22 45.22 -4.95
#